data_AF-A0A3D3PD11-F1
#
_entry.id   AF-A0A3D3PD11-F1
#
_cell.length_a   1.000
_cell.length_b   1.000
_cell.length_c   1.000
_cell.angle_alpha   90.00
_cell.angle_beta   90.00
_cell.angle_gamma   90.00
#
_symmetry.space_group_name_H-M   'P 1'
#
loop_
_entity.id
_entity.type
_entity.pdbx_description
1 polymer ?
#
loop_
_entity_poly.entity_id
_entity_poly.type
_entity_poly.pdbx_seq_one_letter_code
_entity_poly.pdbx_strand_id
1 'polypeptide(L)' 'MKYVYVIALAILASACNRNKNDADASGTFEADEVIVSSEIGGKLLSFTPEEGTTLDSGKTVGVIDAENISLQKQ' A
#
# COMPACT_ATOMS: atom_id res chain seq x y z
N MET A 1 2.44 -55.94 28.50
CA MET A 1 1.80 -54.62 28.71
C MET A 1 2.80 -53.45 28.68
N LYS A 2 3.90 -53.47 29.44
CA LYS A 2 4.90 -52.37 29.48
C LYS A 2 5.45 -51.93 28.11
N TYR A 3 5.75 -52.86 27.21
CA TYR A 3 6.26 -52.53 25.87
C TYR A 3 5.21 -51.98 24.90
N VAL A 4 3.92 -52.29 25.12
CA VAL A 4 2.81 -51.81 24.27
C VAL A 4 2.64 -50.29 24.43
N TYR A 5 2.77 -49.78 25.66
CA TYR A 5 2.71 -48.35 25.93
C TYR A 5 3.87 -47.59 25.28
N VAL A 6 5.08 -48.17 25.26
CA VAL A 6 6.26 -47.57 24.63
C VAL A 6 6.10 -47.51 23.10
N ILE A 7 5.58 -48.57 22.49
CA ILE A 7 5.32 -48.61 21.05
C ILE A 7 4.20 -47.63 20.66
N ALA A 8 3.12 -47.55 21.46
CA ALA A 8 2.04 -46.58 21.22
C ALA A 8 2.54 -45.13 21.30
N LEU A 9 3.43 -44.82 22.26
CA LEU A 9 4.03 -43.50 22.40
C LEU A 9 4.93 -43.14 21.21
N ALA A 10 5.69 -44.11 20.68
CA ALA A 10 6.53 -43.92 19.50
C ALA A 10 5.73 -43.65 18.22
N ILE A 11 4.57 -44.30 18.06
CA ILE A 11 3.65 -44.07 16.93
C ILE A 11 2.99 -42.69 17.02
N LEU A 12 2.62 -42.26 18.23
CA LEU A 12 2.07 -40.92 18.44
C LEU A 12 3.11 -39.81 18.20
N ALA A 13 4.38 -40.08 18.50
CA ALA A 13 5.48 -39.14 18.25
C ALA A 13 5.82 -38.97 16.76
N SER A 14 5.58 -39.97 15.91
CA SER A 14 5.83 -39.88 14.46
C SER A 14 4.73 -39.15 13.68
N ALA A 15 3.59 -38.86 14.30
CA ALA A 15 2.49 -38.12 13.68
C ALA A 15 2.77 -36.61 13.49
N CYS A 16 3.76 -36.06 14.22
CA CYS A 16 4.23 -34.69 14.02
C CYS A 16 5.16 -34.60 12.80
N ASN A 17 4.57 -34.67 11.62
CA ASN A 17 5.27 -34.38 10.37
C ASN A 17 5.44 -32.85 10.23
N ARG A 18 6.65 -32.33 10.46
CA ARG A 18 7.00 -30.89 10.30
C ARG A 18 7.22 -30.50 8.83
N ASN A 19 6.55 -31.17 7.91
CA ASN A 19 6.71 -30.90 6.49
C ASN A 19 5.45 -30.19 5.98
N LYS A 20 5.56 -28.86 5.84
CA LYS A 20 4.79 -27.94 4.99
C LYS A 20 4.62 -26.58 5.67
N ASN A 21 5.63 -25.73 5.51
CA ASN A 21 5.49 -24.28 5.62
C ASN A 21 6.12 -23.62 4.38
N ASP A 22 6.01 -24.27 3.23
CA ASP A 22 6.43 -23.66 1.97
C ASP A 22 5.27 -22.79 1.52
N ALA A 23 5.44 -21.47 1.62
CA ALA A 23 4.50 -20.53 1.03
C ALA A 23 4.41 -20.81 -0.47
N ASP A 24 3.21 -21.14 -0.95
CA ASP A 24 2.97 -21.57 -2.33
C ASP A 24 3.26 -20.45 -3.35
N ALA A 25 3.13 -19.19 -2.91
CA ALA A 25 3.63 -17.99 -3.58
C ALA A 25 3.64 -16.80 -2.62
N SER A 26 4.53 -15.84 -2.89
CA SER A 26 4.47 -14.48 -2.35
C SER A 26 4.67 -13.48 -3.47
N GLY A 27 4.10 -12.29 -3.31
CA GLY A 27 4.20 -11.23 -4.30
C GLY A 27 3.92 -9.88 -3.67
N THR A 28 4.49 -8.85 -4.27
CA THR A 28 4.25 -7.45 -3.90
C THR A 28 3.44 -6.80 -5.00
N PHE A 29 2.57 -5.87 -4.62
CA PHE A 29 1.91 -4.99 -5.57
C PHE A 29 2.78 -3.74 -5.75
N GLU A 30 3.00 -3.36 -7.00
CA GLU A 30 3.65 -2.11 -7.37
C GLU A 30 2.62 -1.20 -8.04
N ALA A 31 2.78 0.11 -7.86
CA ALA A 31 1.95 1.13 -8.46
C ALA A 31 2.83 2.27 -8.96
N ASP A 32 2.43 2.91 -10.05
CA ASP A 32 3.09 4.10 -10.56
C ASP A 32 2.72 5.30 -9.67
N GLU A 33 3.67 5.74 -8.85
CA GLU A 33 3.51 6.90 -8.00
C GLU A 33 3.94 8.18 -8.72
N VAL A 34 3.09 9.21 -8.64
CA VAL A 34 3.38 10.53 -9.19
C VAL A 34 3.15 11.61 -8.15
N ILE A 35 4.06 12.58 -8.10
CA ILE A 35 3.92 13.76 -7.27
C ILE A 35 3.48 14.91 -8.16
N VAL A 36 2.29 15.46 -7.90
CA VAL A 36 1.77 16.63 -8.60
C VAL A 36 2.05 17.86 -7.74
N SER A 37 2.70 18.86 -8.34
CA SER A 37 3.02 20.14 -7.69
C SER A 37 2.52 21.30 -8.52
N SER A 38 2.31 22.45 -7.88
CA SER A 38 2.03 23.69 -8.59
C SER A 38 3.28 24.15 -9.34
N GLU A 39 3.09 24.73 -10.54
CA GLU A 39 4.18 25.30 -11.33
C GLU A 39 4.82 26.53 -10.66
N ILE A 40 4.07 27.18 -9.77
CA ILE A 40 4.44 28.41 -9.08
C ILE A 40 4.17 28.29 -7.58
N GLY A 41 4.91 29.06 -6.79
CA GLY A 41 4.60 29.26 -5.38
C GLY A 41 3.50 30.29 -5.17
N GLY A 42 2.64 30.07 -4.17
CA GLY A 42 1.57 31.01 -3.80
C GLY A 42 0.70 30.46 -2.67
N LYS A 43 -0.30 31.23 -2.25
CA LYS A 43 -1.25 30.80 -1.22
C LYS A 43 -2.20 29.75 -1.78
N LEU A 44 -2.39 28.63 -1.08
CA LEU A 44 -3.42 27.65 -1.42
C LEU A 44 -4.82 28.23 -1.12
N LEU A 45 -5.62 28.41 -2.17
CA LEU A 45 -6.98 28.95 -2.07
C LEU A 45 -8.01 27.84 -1.88
N SER A 46 -7.81 26.70 -2.53
CA SER A 46 -8.67 25.53 -2.40
C SER A 46 -7.90 24.24 -2.66
N PHE A 47 -8.33 23.17 -1.98
CA PHE A 47 -7.86 21.81 -2.19
C PHE A 47 -9.01 20.86 -1.89
N THR A 48 -9.39 20.04 -2.87
CA THR A 48 -10.61 19.23 -2.85
C THR A 48 -10.41 17.71 -2.68
N PRO A 49 -9.25 17.09 -3.02
CA PRO A 49 -9.06 15.67 -2.79
C PRO A 49 -8.95 15.31 -1.31
N GLU A 50 -9.53 14.17 -0.97
CA GLU A 50 -9.31 13.47 0.30
C GLU A 50 -8.65 12.11 0.02
N GLU A 51 -8.06 11.49 1.05
CA GLU A 51 -7.41 10.19 0.92
C GLU A 51 -8.40 9.12 0.42
N GLY A 52 -7.98 8.30 -0.54
CA GLY A 52 -8.85 7.31 -1.20
C GLY A 52 -9.72 7.86 -2.33
N THR A 53 -9.70 9.17 -2.61
CA THR A 53 -10.43 9.75 -3.74
C THR A 53 -9.87 9.28 -5.08
N THR A 54 -10.73 8.75 -5.96
CA THR A 54 -10.37 8.48 -7.36
C THR A 54 -10.42 9.78 -8.18
N LEU A 55 -9.40 10.01 -9.01
CA LEU A 55 -9.25 11.22 -9.82
C LEU A 55 -9.22 10.87 -11.31
N ASP A 56 -10.02 11.60 -12.10
CA ASP A 56 -9.94 11.56 -13.55
C ASP A 56 -8.78 12.42 -14.05
N SER A 57 -8.22 12.07 -15.21
CA SER A 57 -7.16 12.87 -15.85
C SER A 57 -7.63 14.29 -16.16
N GLY A 58 -6.77 15.27 -15.88
CA GLY A 58 -7.07 16.69 -16.08
C GLY A 58 -8.01 17.31 -15.05
N LYS A 59 -8.47 16.56 -14.03
CA LYS A 59 -9.29 17.10 -12.96
C LYS A 59 -8.51 18.13 -12.13
N THR A 60 -9.09 19.31 -11.95
CA THR A 60 -8.54 20.32 -11.04
C THR A 60 -8.73 19.89 -9.58
N VAL A 61 -7.62 19.77 -8.85
CA VAL A 61 -7.58 19.31 -7.46
C VAL A 61 -7.37 20.44 -6.45
N GLY A 62 -6.91 21.59 -6.90
CA GLY A 62 -6.69 22.74 -6.04
C GLY A 62 -6.34 23.97 -6.85
N VAL A 63 -6.36 25.12 -6.18
CA VAL A 63 -6.05 26.42 -6.79
C VAL A 63 -5.06 27.15 -5.91
N ILE A 64 -3.98 27.62 -6.53
CA ILE A 64 -2.99 28.51 -5.91
C ILE A 64 -3.29 29.94 -6.35
N ASP A 65 -3.13 30.89 -5.43
CA ASP A 65 -3.18 32.31 -5.73
C ASP A 65 -2.02 32.71 -6.66
N ALA A 66 -2.37 33.13 -7.87
CA ALA A 66 -1.46 33.48 -8.95
C ALA A 66 -1.53 34.97 -9.34
N GLU A 67 -2.15 35.84 -8.53
CA GLU A 67 -2.34 37.25 -8.88
C GLU A 67 -1.04 37.96 -9.27
N ASN A 68 0.07 37.68 -8.57
CA ASN A 68 1.38 38.28 -8.89
C ASN A 68 1.82 38.04 -10.34
N ILE A 69 1.51 36.88 -10.93
CA ILE A 69 1.85 36.58 -12.33
C ILE A 69 0.88 37.27 -13.28
N SER A 70 -0.39 37.33 -12.93
CA SER A 70 -1.40 38.06 -13.70
C SER A 70 -1.04 39.55 -13.80
N LEU A 71 -0.57 40.15 -12.71
CA LEU A 71 -0.14 41.55 -12.66
C LEU A 71 1.14 41.82 -13.45
N GLN A 72 2.11 40.88 -13.48
CA GLN A 72 3.34 41.03 -14.27
C GLN A 72 3.13 40.96 -15.78
N LYS A 73 1.99 40.42 -16.24
CA LYS A 73 1.64 40.34 -17.67
C LYS A 73 0.93 41.60 -18.19
N GLN A 74 0.51 42.50 -17.32
CA GLN A 74 -0.10 43.79 -17.67
C GLN A 74 0.99 44.84 -17.89
#